data_AF-A0A1T1CMC7-F1
#
_entry.id   AF-A0A1T1CMC7-F1
#
_cell.length_a   1.000
_cell.length_b   1.000
_cell.length_c   1.000
_cell.angle_alpha   90.00
_cell.angle_beta   90.00
_cell.angle_gamma   90.00
#
_symmetry.space_group_name_H-M   'P 1'
#
loop_
_entity.id
_entity.type
_entity.pdbx_description
1 polymer ?
#
loop_
_entity_poly.entity_id
_entity_poly.type
_entity_poly.pdbx_seq_one_letter_code
_entity_poly.pdbx_strand_id
1 'polypeptide(L)'
;MKQKLAILICVLSFFSLLAQPTKGIYGTSNWMQNWTNFKTSTTEYSEANAILTGIIDKNTVLKSDTTYRLEGVVYVTNNAILTIEAGTVIRGDEMTCGTLIITRGSKIIAEGTEKMPIVFTSNKGTSVRKPGDWGGILILSDAPINKAGINGQALLDFNLDPSKSTYGGENTESNSGILKYVRIEYAGRKLNAHKELNGLSLAGVGKQTTLQNIQISFSNDDSIECYGGNVKINNLISYRTTDDDFDFTQGAQIEMNNCIAIRHPFSSDASGSRCFEIDSFDKIENYDPDKKLTSVQASNITMVNLEENNQGLVKEAIHIKEKTILNLKNSVVSGFAPFLLMDGKIGLSPENLSKITLKDINVNNCTGAIMSEEQSFNSKLKYWPDPASMGIEFTTIPTTEFFIATQVKNNPDFRKKETKIVVSTN
;
A
#
# COMPACT_ATOMS: atom_id res chain seq x y z
N MET A 1 58.62 -24.83 -48.18
CA MET A 1 58.37 -25.42 -46.84
C MET A 1 59.06 -24.53 -45.81
N LYS A 2 58.44 -23.84 -44.84
CA LYS A 2 57.12 -23.87 -44.22
C LYS A 2 56.76 -22.42 -43.82
N GLN A 3 55.55 -21.95 -44.14
CA GLN A 3 55.00 -20.69 -43.63
C GLN A 3 54.66 -20.85 -42.14
N LYS A 4 55.07 -19.91 -41.28
CA LYS A 4 54.61 -19.82 -39.89
C LYS A 4 53.40 -18.90 -39.86
N LEU A 5 52.22 -19.49 -39.69
CA LEU A 5 50.96 -18.80 -39.45
C LEU A 5 50.88 -18.47 -37.95
N ALA A 6 50.95 -17.19 -37.59
CA ALA A 6 50.67 -16.73 -36.24
C ALA A 6 49.15 -16.55 -36.10
N ILE A 7 48.50 -17.46 -35.37
CA ILE A 7 47.07 -17.36 -35.05
C ILE A 7 46.95 -16.51 -33.79
N LEU A 8 46.48 -15.28 -33.95
CA LEU A 8 46.10 -14.41 -32.84
C LEU A 8 44.67 -14.79 -32.40
N ILE A 9 44.55 -15.50 -31.28
CA ILE A 9 43.25 -15.81 -30.67
C ILE A 9 42.84 -14.58 -29.84
N CYS A 10 41.99 -13.73 -30.41
CA CYS A 10 41.28 -12.72 -29.64
C CYS A 10 40.16 -13.40 -28.84
N VAL A 11 40.41 -13.65 -27.56
CA VAL A 11 39.35 -14.03 -26.62
C VAL A 11 38.54 -12.76 -26.30
N LEU A 12 37.44 -12.54 -27.01
CA LEU A 12 36.42 -11.57 -26.62
C LEU A 12 35.66 -12.13 -25.42
N SER A 13 36.14 -11.81 -24.21
CA SER A 13 35.37 -11.99 -22.98
C SER A 13 34.20 -11.02 -22.98
N PHE A 14 33.04 -11.48 -23.43
CA PHE A 14 31.76 -10.83 -23.16
C PHE A 14 31.47 -10.93 -21.66
N PHE A 15 31.94 -9.94 -20.89
CA PHE A 15 31.34 -9.67 -19.59
C PHE A 15 29.94 -9.12 -19.87
N SER A 16 28.92 -9.97 -19.78
CA SER A 16 27.57 -9.48 -19.53
C SER A 16 27.63 -8.76 -18.18
N LEU A 17 27.70 -7.43 -18.20
CA LEU A 17 27.31 -6.61 -17.07
C LEU A 17 25.85 -6.98 -16.77
N LEU A 18 25.65 -7.93 -15.87
CA LEU A 18 24.36 -8.12 -15.24
C LEU A 18 24.11 -6.83 -14.48
N ALA A 19 23.32 -5.93 -15.05
CA ALA A 19 22.82 -4.78 -14.34
C ALA A 19 22.18 -5.30 -13.06
N GLN A 20 22.69 -4.88 -11.90
CA GLN A 20 22.11 -5.26 -10.62
C GLN A 20 20.63 -4.87 -10.67
N PRO A 21 19.70 -5.76 -10.28
CA PRO A 21 18.28 -5.42 -10.28
C PRO A 21 18.09 -4.17 -9.42
N THR A 22 17.42 -3.16 -9.98
CA THR A 22 17.10 -1.91 -9.28
C THR A 22 16.23 -2.25 -8.07
N LYS A 23 16.69 -1.91 -6.86
CA LYS A 23 15.93 -2.12 -5.62
C LYS A 23 15.02 -0.92 -5.34
N GLY A 24 13.82 -1.19 -4.84
CA GLY A 24 12.78 -0.18 -4.61
C GLY A 24 11.91 0.06 -5.84
N ILE A 25 11.16 1.16 -5.83
CA ILE A 25 10.40 1.57 -7.01
C ILE A 25 11.32 1.83 -8.21
N TYR A 26 10.83 1.54 -9.41
CA TYR A 26 11.62 1.56 -10.65
C TYR A 26 10.84 2.17 -11.82
N GLY A 27 11.56 2.37 -12.93
CA GLY A 27 11.04 2.93 -14.17
C GLY A 27 12.11 3.75 -14.87
N THR A 28 12.07 3.82 -16.20
CA THR A 28 12.97 4.68 -16.98
C THR A 28 12.71 6.17 -16.69
N SER A 29 11.44 6.53 -16.50
CA SER A 29 10.97 7.80 -15.98
C SER A 29 10.33 7.64 -14.59
N ASN A 30 10.13 8.77 -13.90
CA ASN A 30 9.40 8.79 -12.63
C ASN A 30 7.90 8.66 -12.90
N TRP A 31 7.36 7.46 -12.72
CA TRP A 31 5.94 7.14 -12.95
C TRP A 31 4.97 7.87 -12.02
N MET A 32 5.46 8.51 -10.96
CA MET A 32 4.64 9.34 -10.07
C MET A 32 4.38 10.75 -10.65
N GLN A 33 5.08 11.15 -11.71
CA GLN A 33 4.91 12.49 -12.29
C GLN A 33 3.55 12.66 -12.97
N ASN A 34 3.12 13.92 -13.09
CA ASN A 34 1.94 14.41 -13.83
C ASN A 34 0.55 14.08 -13.24
N TRP A 35 0.39 12.98 -12.51
CA TRP A 35 -0.92 12.59 -11.95
C TRP A 35 -1.02 12.69 -10.43
N THR A 36 0.10 12.65 -9.71
CA THR A 36 0.13 12.75 -8.24
C THR A 36 -0.04 14.19 -7.76
N ASN A 37 -0.36 14.35 -6.47
CA ASN A 37 -0.39 15.63 -5.78
C ASN A 37 0.27 15.51 -4.40
N PHE A 38 1.42 16.17 -4.21
CA PHE A 38 2.12 16.23 -2.92
C PHE A 38 1.91 17.56 -2.17
N LYS A 39 1.08 18.46 -2.72
CA LYS A 39 0.73 19.78 -2.16
C LYS A 39 -0.77 19.90 -1.86
N THR A 40 -1.39 18.79 -1.47
CA THR A 40 -2.84 18.63 -1.26
C THR A 40 -3.45 19.66 -0.30
N SER A 41 -2.66 20.21 0.64
CA SER A 41 -3.13 21.24 1.57
C SER A 41 -3.38 22.59 0.91
N THR A 42 -2.70 22.89 -0.20
CA THR A 42 -2.83 24.15 -0.95
C THR A 42 -3.53 23.99 -2.30
N THR A 43 -3.80 22.75 -2.73
CA THR A 43 -4.49 22.50 -4.01
C THR A 43 -5.96 22.87 -3.92
N GLU A 44 -6.38 23.80 -4.76
CA GLU A 44 -7.78 24.16 -4.93
C GLU A 44 -8.46 23.22 -5.93
N TYR A 45 -9.68 22.83 -5.60
CA TYR A 45 -10.58 22.10 -6.48
C TYR A 45 -11.89 22.88 -6.56
N SER A 46 -12.61 22.75 -7.68
CA SER A 46 -13.91 23.40 -7.86
C SER A 46 -14.87 23.09 -6.70
N GLU A 47 -15.70 24.04 -6.31
CA GLU A 47 -16.75 23.81 -5.32
C GLU A 47 -17.80 22.83 -5.85
N ALA A 48 -18.41 22.08 -4.94
CA ALA A 48 -19.43 21.10 -5.31
C ALA A 48 -20.69 21.78 -5.86
N ASN A 49 -21.18 21.29 -6.99
CA ASN A 49 -22.39 21.75 -7.66
C ASN A 49 -23.44 20.64 -7.85
N ALA A 50 -23.13 19.43 -7.38
CA ALA A 50 -24.06 18.31 -7.27
C ALA A 50 -23.85 17.53 -5.96
N ILE A 51 -24.90 16.87 -5.47
CA ILE A 51 -24.84 16.02 -4.27
C ILE A 51 -24.96 14.55 -4.71
N LEU A 52 -24.08 13.71 -4.15
CA LEU A 52 -24.11 12.26 -4.26
C LEU A 52 -24.45 11.70 -2.87
N THR A 53 -25.62 11.09 -2.72
CA THR A 53 -26.11 10.60 -1.42
C THR A 53 -26.99 9.34 -1.60
N GLY A 54 -27.16 8.55 -0.54
CA GLY A 54 -28.11 7.44 -0.50
C GLY A 54 -27.69 6.20 -1.31
N ILE A 55 -28.62 5.65 -2.10
CA ILE A 55 -28.42 4.39 -2.82
C ILE A 55 -28.37 4.64 -4.32
N ILE A 56 -27.36 4.06 -4.98
CA ILE A 56 -27.21 3.97 -6.43
C ILE A 56 -27.52 2.53 -6.84
N ASP A 57 -28.74 2.26 -7.30
CA ASP A 57 -29.24 0.92 -7.64
C ASP A 57 -29.32 0.66 -9.16
N LYS A 58 -28.85 1.62 -9.96
CA LYS A 58 -28.78 1.58 -11.42
C LYS A 58 -27.47 2.17 -11.89
N ASN A 59 -27.03 1.75 -13.08
CA ASN A 59 -25.83 2.29 -13.70
C ASN A 59 -25.88 3.82 -13.76
N THR A 60 -24.83 4.44 -13.23
CA THR A 60 -24.74 5.88 -13.05
C THR A 60 -23.37 6.35 -13.51
N VAL A 61 -23.34 7.51 -14.19
CA VAL A 61 -22.10 8.13 -14.68
C VAL A 61 -21.91 9.46 -13.98
N LEU A 62 -20.78 9.64 -13.29
CA LEU A 62 -20.33 10.92 -12.77
C LEU A 62 -19.47 11.61 -13.83
N LYS A 63 -19.81 12.86 -14.14
CA LYS A 63 -19.23 13.65 -15.25
C LYS A 63 -18.03 14.47 -14.81
N SER A 64 -17.09 14.72 -15.72
CA SER A 64 -15.87 15.49 -15.40
C SER A 64 -16.12 17.01 -15.27
N ASP A 65 -17.24 17.52 -15.77
CA ASP A 65 -17.66 18.93 -15.68
C ASP A 65 -18.41 19.26 -14.38
N THR A 66 -18.62 18.26 -13.52
CA THR A 66 -19.40 18.34 -12.29
C THR A 66 -18.51 17.96 -11.10
N THR A 67 -18.55 18.78 -10.04
CA THR A 67 -17.96 18.41 -8.76
C THR A 67 -19.06 17.91 -7.83
N TYR A 68 -18.90 16.68 -7.35
CA TYR A 68 -19.88 16.02 -6.50
C TYR A 68 -19.49 16.18 -5.03
N ARG A 69 -20.44 16.51 -4.16
CA ARG A 69 -20.30 16.34 -2.71
C ARG A 69 -20.85 14.98 -2.32
N LEU A 70 -20.02 14.13 -1.73
CA LEU A 70 -20.41 12.83 -1.20
C LEU A 70 -20.93 13.01 0.23
N GLU A 71 -22.25 12.89 0.41
CA GLU A 71 -22.93 13.19 1.67
C GLU A 71 -23.58 11.94 2.27
N GLY A 72 -23.20 11.63 3.50
CA GLY A 72 -23.53 10.40 4.20
C GLY A 72 -22.86 9.17 3.58
N VAL A 73 -23.36 7.99 3.93
CA VAL A 73 -22.90 6.73 3.34
C VAL A 73 -23.66 6.48 2.03
N VAL A 74 -22.93 6.39 0.92
CA VAL A 74 -23.47 6.13 -0.41
C VAL A 74 -23.17 4.70 -0.83
N TYR A 75 -24.23 3.94 -1.12
CA TYR A 75 -24.12 2.53 -1.51
C TYR A 75 -24.38 2.34 -3.00
N VAL A 76 -23.46 1.71 -3.72
CA VAL A 76 -23.69 1.19 -5.08
C VAL A 76 -24.15 -0.26 -4.96
N THR A 77 -25.38 -0.54 -5.36
CA THR A 77 -26.09 -1.81 -5.09
C THR A 77 -26.72 -2.40 -6.34
N ASN A 78 -27.38 -3.56 -6.20
CA ASN A 78 -28.19 -4.16 -7.28
C ASN A 78 -27.39 -4.42 -8.58
N ASN A 79 -26.13 -4.83 -8.44
CA ASN A 79 -25.20 -5.05 -9.55
C ASN A 79 -25.00 -3.81 -10.44
N ALA A 80 -25.27 -2.61 -9.91
CA ALA A 80 -25.06 -1.37 -10.63
C ALA A 80 -23.57 -1.09 -10.85
N ILE A 81 -23.31 -0.35 -11.92
CA ILE A 81 -21.98 0.15 -12.26
C ILE A 81 -21.97 1.67 -12.03
N LEU A 82 -21.11 2.13 -11.12
CA LEU A 82 -20.77 3.54 -10.95
C LEU A 82 -19.55 3.85 -11.83
N THR A 83 -19.77 4.54 -12.93
CA THR A 83 -18.67 5.03 -13.80
C THR A 83 -18.33 6.46 -13.44
N ILE A 84 -17.05 6.78 -13.32
CA ILE A 84 -16.55 8.11 -13.00
C ILE A 84 -15.62 8.54 -14.12
N GLU A 85 -15.96 9.64 -14.81
CA GLU A 85 -15.15 10.15 -15.91
C GLU A 85 -13.79 10.68 -15.41
N ALA A 86 -12.76 10.57 -16.26
CA ALA A 86 -11.43 11.09 -15.95
C ALA A 86 -11.49 12.59 -15.63
N GLY A 87 -10.83 13.01 -14.55
CA GLY A 87 -10.81 14.40 -14.09
C GLY A 87 -11.97 14.81 -13.18
N THR A 88 -12.96 13.94 -12.93
CA THR A 88 -14.02 14.23 -11.95
C THR A 88 -13.44 14.43 -10.55
N VAL A 89 -13.99 15.43 -9.84
CA VAL A 89 -13.71 15.69 -8.42
C VAL A 89 -14.93 15.29 -7.58
N ILE A 90 -14.67 14.50 -6.54
CA ILE A 90 -15.63 14.11 -5.52
C ILE A 90 -15.11 14.62 -4.17
N ARG A 91 -15.94 15.39 -3.46
CA ARG A 91 -15.64 15.99 -2.17
C ARG A 91 -16.41 15.27 -1.07
N GLY A 92 -15.71 14.46 -0.27
CA GLY A 92 -16.23 13.78 0.92
C GLY A 92 -16.68 14.77 1.98
N ASP A 93 -17.93 14.67 2.40
CA ASP A 93 -18.49 15.56 3.40
C ASP A 93 -18.03 15.22 4.82
N GLU A 94 -17.47 16.22 5.51
CA GLU A 94 -16.99 16.07 6.87
C GLU A 94 -18.12 15.85 7.87
N MET A 95 -19.16 16.68 7.83
CA MET A 95 -20.22 16.63 8.82
C MET A 95 -20.98 15.30 8.86
N THR A 96 -21.20 14.68 7.70
CA THR A 96 -21.96 13.44 7.55
C THR A 96 -21.10 12.19 7.44
N CYS A 97 -19.76 12.32 7.51
CA CYS A 97 -18.82 11.24 7.21
C CYS A 97 -19.12 10.63 5.83
N GLY A 98 -19.01 11.45 4.78
CA GLY A 98 -19.15 11.03 3.40
C GLY A 98 -18.34 9.76 3.13
N THR A 99 -18.99 8.68 2.71
CA THR A 99 -18.36 7.35 2.54
C THR A 99 -18.94 6.69 1.31
N LEU A 100 -18.09 6.15 0.42
CA LEU A 100 -18.54 5.45 -0.78
C LEU A 100 -18.37 3.95 -0.62
N ILE A 101 -19.44 3.18 -0.77
CA ILE A 101 -19.43 1.73 -0.62
C ILE A 101 -19.90 1.06 -1.91
N ILE A 102 -19.02 0.29 -2.52
CA ILE A 102 -19.35 -0.60 -3.63
C ILE A 102 -19.70 -1.96 -3.05
N THR A 103 -20.98 -2.32 -3.08
CA THR A 103 -21.45 -3.58 -2.49
C THR A 103 -21.19 -4.76 -3.43
N ARG A 104 -21.26 -5.98 -2.90
CA ARG A 104 -21.07 -7.22 -3.67
C ARG A 104 -21.91 -7.23 -4.95
N GLY A 105 -21.29 -7.65 -6.06
CA GLY A 105 -21.92 -7.71 -7.38
C GLY A 105 -21.96 -6.38 -8.13
N SER A 106 -21.92 -5.25 -7.42
CA SER A 106 -21.78 -3.92 -8.02
C SER A 106 -20.33 -3.62 -8.40
N LYS A 107 -20.13 -2.59 -9.22
CA LYS A 107 -18.81 -2.20 -9.71
C LYS A 107 -18.58 -0.70 -9.68
N ILE A 108 -17.31 -0.31 -9.57
CA ILE A 108 -16.84 1.05 -9.81
C ILE A 108 -15.89 1.06 -11.00
N ILE A 109 -16.10 1.97 -11.95
CA ILE A 109 -15.20 2.22 -13.08
C ILE A 109 -14.68 3.65 -12.94
N ALA A 110 -13.60 3.80 -12.18
CA ALA A 110 -12.86 5.04 -11.99
C ALA A 110 -11.53 4.95 -12.74
N GLU A 111 -11.59 5.17 -14.06
CA GLU A 111 -10.42 5.13 -14.95
C GLU A 111 -10.01 6.56 -15.34
N GLY A 112 -9.28 7.21 -14.44
CA GLY A 112 -8.60 8.46 -14.74
C GLY A 112 -7.45 8.27 -15.73
N THR A 113 -6.76 9.36 -16.04
CA THR A 113 -5.55 9.33 -16.87
C THR A 113 -4.42 10.06 -16.18
N GLU A 114 -3.19 9.89 -16.69
CA GLU A 114 -2.02 10.62 -16.18
C GLU A 114 -2.23 12.15 -16.15
N LYS A 115 -2.98 12.70 -17.11
CA LYS A 115 -3.26 14.14 -17.22
C LYS A 115 -4.55 14.57 -16.50
N MET A 116 -5.49 13.65 -16.34
CA MET A 116 -6.81 13.90 -15.74
C MET A 116 -7.11 12.79 -14.73
N PRO A 117 -6.38 12.74 -13.60
CA PRO A 117 -6.68 11.79 -12.53
C PRO A 117 -8.03 12.14 -11.89
N ILE A 118 -8.74 11.12 -11.42
CA ILE A 118 -9.95 11.29 -10.60
C ILE A 118 -9.52 11.64 -9.18
N VAL A 119 -10.23 12.57 -8.53
CA VAL A 119 -9.89 13.03 -7.17
C VAL A 119 -11.05 12.83 -6.22
N PHE A 120 -10.81 12.09 -5.15
CA PHE A 120 -11.63 12.08 -3.93
C PHE A 120 -10.89 12.87 -2.85
N THR A 121 -11.52 13.89 -2.28
CA THR A 121 -10.87 14.78 -1.30
C THR A 121 -11.86 15.33 -0.28
N SER A 122 -11.38 16.03 0.75
CA SER A 122 -12.21 16.70 1.75
C SER A 122 -13.08 17.81 1.15
N ASN A 123 -14.30 17.99 1.66
CA ASN A 123 -15.14 19.13 1.30
C ASN A 123 -14.69 20.45 1.95
N LYS A 124 -13.77 20.43 2.92
CA LYS A 124 -13.24 21.63 3.57
C LYS A 124 -12.36 22.45 2.62
N GLY A 125 -12.27 23.75 2.89
CA GLY A 125 -11.40 24.68 2.16
C GLY A 125 -9.92 24.30 2.30
N THR A 126 -9.08 24.85 1.42
CA THR A 126 -7.63 24.67 1.49
C THR A 126 -7.07 25.12 2.84
N SER A 127 -5.93 24.54 3.23
CA SER A 127 -5.21 24.78 4.51
C SER A 127 -5.92 24.34 5.79
N VAL A 128 -7.22 24.04 5.76
CA VAL A 128 -7.98 23.55 6.93
C VAL A 128 -8.42 22.08 6.83
N ARG A 129 -8.11 21.41 5.71
CA ARG A 129 -8.32 19.97 5.52
C ARG A 129 -7.51 19.18 6.53
N LYS A 130 -8.10 18.15 7.10
CA LYS A 130 -7.45 17.27 8.08
C LYS A 130 -7.60 15.81 7.67
N PRO A 131 -6.65 14.95 8.04
CA PRO A 131 -6.87 13.52 8.01
C PRO A 131 -8.21 13.18 8.66
N GLY A 132 -8.97 12.26 8.05
CA GLY A 132 -10.25 11.79 8.59
C GLY A 132 -11.39 12.78 8.40
N ASP A 133 -11.25 13.75 7.49
CA ASP A 133 -12.33 14.64 7.09
C ASP A 133 -13.47 13.88 6.42
N TRP A 134 -13.28 12.67 5.90
CA TRP A 134 -14.36 11.84 5.36
C TRP A 134 -14.03 10.34 5.50
N GLY A 135 -14.99 9.47 5.17
CA GLY A 135 -14.90 8.05 5.47
C GLY A 135 -14.09 7.20 4.49
N GLY A 136 -13.78 7.69 3.29
CA GLY A 136 -13.03 6.90 2.30
C GLY A 136 -13.91 6.03 1.40
N ILE A 137 -13.27 5.06 0.74
CA ILE A 137 -13.91 4.16 -0.24
C ILE A 137 -13.81 2.72 0.26
N LEU A 138 -14.94 2.02 0.29
CA LEU A 138 -15.01 0.60 0.62
C LEU A 138 -15.50 -0.19 -0.58
N ILE A 139 -14.77 -1.25 -0.94
CA ILE A 139 -15.16 -2.18 -2.00
C ILE A 139 -15.36 -3.56 -1.40
N LEU A 140 -16.60 -4.05 -1.47
CA LEU A 140 -17.01 -5.33 -0.92
C LEU A 140 -17.26 -6.31 -2.07
N SER A 141 -16.62 -7.48 -2.00
CA SER A 141 -16.79 -8.51 -3.04
C SER A 141 -16.80 -9.93 -2.46
N ASP A 142 -16.77 -10.94 -3.34
CA ASP A 142 -17.04 -12.35 -3.05
C ASP A 142 -15.83 -13.29 -3.20
N ALA A 143 -14.61 -12.75 -3.18
CA ALA A 143 -13.40 -13.55 -3.09
C ALA A 143 -13.18 -14.11 -1.67
N PRO A 144 -12.38 -15.19 -1.52
CA PRO A 144 -12.21 -15.88 -0.25
C PRO A 144 -11.64 -15.01 0.88
N ILE A 145 -12.11 -15.27 2.10
CA ILE A 145 -11.60 -14.72 3.36
C ILE A 145 -11.33 -15.88 4.33
N ASN A 146 -10.53 -15.65 5.37
CA ASN A 146 -10.30 -16.64 6.43
C ASN A 146 -11.06 -16.34 7.73
N LYS A 147 -11.93 -15.32 7.73
CA LYS A 147 -12.77 -15.00 8.87
C LYS A 147 -13.95 -15.97 8.94
N ALA A 148 -14.14 -16.58 10.10
CA ALA A 148 -15.26 -17.46 10.38
C ALA A 148 -16.59 -16.70 10.17
N GLY A 149 -17.52 -17.35 9.48
CA GLY A 149 -18.78 -16.75 9.08
C GLY A 149 -19.69 -17.75 8.37
N ILE A 150 -20.87 -17.29 7.96
CA ILE A 150 -21.85 -18.17 7.31
C ILE A 150 -21.49 -18.28 5.83
N ASN A 151 -21.25 -19.51 5.35
CA ASN A 151 -20.89 -19.80 3.95
C ASN A 151 -19.67 -18.99 3.45
N GLY A 152 -18.67 -18.79 4.32
CA GLY A 152 -17.45 -18.03 3.98
C GLY A 152 -17.67 -16.52 3.84
N GLN A 153 -18.76 -15.98 4.39
CA GLN A 153 -19.11 -14.57 4.34
C GLN A 153 -19.07 -13.93 5.73
N ALA A 154 -18.66 -12.67 5.78
CA ALA A 154 -18.61 -11.85 6.99
C ALA A 154 -19.21 -10.45 6.74
N LEU A 155 -19.41 -9.69 7.82
CA LEU A 155 -19.82 -8.29 7.78
C LEU A 155 -18.63 -7.42 8.18
N LEU A 156 -18.43 -6.29 7.49
CA LEU A 156 -17.51 -5.26 7.97
C LEU A 156 -18.20 -4.42 9.03
N ASP A 157 -17.64 -4.41 10.24
CA ASP A 157 -18.27 -3.82 11.41
C ASP A 157 -17.93 -2.33 11.58
N PHE A 158 -18.38 -1.50 10.64
CA PHE A 158 -18.20 -0.04 10.68
C PHE A 158 -19.51 0.74 10.90
N ASN A 159 -20.44 0.18 11.69
CA ASN A 159 -21.79 0.72 11.87
C ASN A 159 -22.54 0.93 10.53
N LEU A 160 -22.23 0.09 9.55
CA LEU A 160 -22.83 0.09 8.22
C LEU A 160 -24.16 -0.66 8.23
N ASP A 161 -24.95 -0.49 7.17
CA ASP A 161 -26.15 -1.28 6.94
C ASP A 161 -25.76 -2.77 6.73
N PRO A 162 -26.14 -3.69 7.64
CA PRO A 162 -25.75 -5.11 7.54
C PRO A 162 -26.25 -5.80 6.27
N SER A 163 -27.34 -5.31 5.66
CA SER A 163 -27.86 -5.84 4.39
C SER A 163 -27.00 -5.47 3.17
N LYS A 164 -26.05 -4.56 3.34
CA LYS A 164 -25.22 -3.97 2.27
C LYS A 164 -23.72 -4.02 2.57
N SER A 165 -23.32 -4.55 3.73
CA SER A 165 -21.92 -4.60 4.18
C SER A 165 -21.30 -6.01 4.24
N THR A 166 -21.95 -6.99 3.62
CA THR A 166 -21.43 -8.36 3.51
C THR A 166 -20.30 -8.45 2.49
N TYR A 167 -19.30 -9.29 2.75
CA TYR A 167 -18.19 -9.64 1.85
C TYR A 167 -17.73 -11.09 2.09
N GLY A 168 -16.84 -11.61 1.24
CA GLY A 168 -16.30 -12.97 1.35
C GLY A 168 -17.04 -14.03 0.52
N GLY A 169 -16.40 -15.13 0.18
CA GLY A 169 -17.00 -16.17 -0.65
C GLY A 169 -15.97 -17.14 -1.18
N GLU A 170 -16.15 -17.60 -2.41
CA GLU A 170 -15.27 -18.61 -3.01
C GLU A 170 -14.62 -18.12 -4.32
N ASN A 171 -15.03 -16.95 -4.83
CA ASN A 171 -14.68 -16.50 -6.17
C ASN A 171 -13.36 -15.72 -6.19
N THR A 172 -12.23 -16.41 -6.33
CA THR A 172 -10.90 -15.78 -6.45
C THR A 172 -10.79 -14.82 -7.65
N GLU A 173 -11.64 -15.00 -8.66
CA GLU A 173 -11.70 -14.22 -9.90
C GLU A 173 -12.64 -13.02 -9.82
N SER A 174 -13.19 -12.71 -8.64
CA SER A 174 -14.13 -11.61 -8.47
C SER A 174 -13.61 -10.27 -9.06
N ASN A 175 -14.53 -9.50 -9.64
CA ASN A 175 -14.22 -8.25 -10.33
C ASN A 175 -15.15 -7.13 -9.86
N SER A 176 -14.62 -6.23 -9.04
CA SER A 176 -15.32 -5.04 -8.53
C SER A 176 -15.11 -3.80 -9.40
N GLY A 177 -14.40 -3.93 -10.52
CA GLY A 177 -14.15 -2.87 -11.50
C GLY A 177 -12.71 -2.37 -11.53
N ILE A 178 -12.54 -1.04 -11.67
CA ILE A 178 -11.27 -0.39 -11.99
C ILE A 178 -11.10 0.86 -11.12
N LEU A 179 -9.98 0.97 -10.42
CA LEU A 179 -9.43 2.21 -9.89
C LEU A 179 -8.06 2.44 -10.55
N LYS A 180 -8.00 3.44 -11.44
CA LYS A 180 -6.78 3.77 -12.18
C LYS A 180 -6.57 5.28 -12.29
N TYR A 181 -5.38 5.76 -11.94
CA TYR A 181 -5.09 7.20 -11.83
C TYR A 181 -6.10 7.91 -10.91
N VAL A 182 -6.18 7.43 -9.68
CA VAL A 182 -7.10 7.93 -8.64
C VAL A 182 -6.30 8.52 -7.48
N ARG A 183 -6.73 9.69 -6.99
CA ARG A 183 -6.22 10.32 -5.77
C ARG A 183 -7.29 10.27 -4.69
N ILE A 184 -6.94 9.79 -3.50
CA ILE A 184 -7.80 9.72 -2.32
C ILE A 184 -7.09 10.54 -1.23
N GLU A 185 -7.65 11.69 -0.88
CA GLU A 185 -7.02 12.65 0.01
C GLU A 185 -7.88 12.85 1.27
N TYR A 186 -7.26 12.89 2.46
CA TYR A 186 -7.91 13.28 3.73
C TYR A 186 -9.06 12.37 4.21
N ALA A 187 -9.05 11.10 3.76
CA ALA A 187 -9.99 10.08 4.22
C ALA A 187 -9.60 9.51 5.60
N GLY A 188 -10.26 8.44 6.03
CA GLY A 188 -9.84 7.66 7.20
C GLY A 188 -10.56 7.98 8.51
N ARG A 189 -11.86 8.29 8.48
CA ARG A 189 -12.59 8.77 9.67
C ARG A 189 -12.61 7.72 10.79
N LYS A 190 -12.15 8.12 12.00
CA LYS A 190 -12.41 7.37 13.25
C LYS A 190 -13.89 7.53 13.64
N LEU A 191 -14.63 6.42 13.68
CA LEU A 191 -16.06 6.39 14.04
C LEU A 191 -16.27 6.34 15.56
N ASN A 192 -15.38 5.63 16.25
CA ASN A 192 -15.26 5.59 17.71
C ASN A 192 -13.87 5.02 18.09
N ALA A 193 -13.64 4.75 19.38
CA ALA A 193 -12.36 4.26 19.89
C ALA A 193 -11.92 2.86 19.40
N HIS A 194 -12.77 2.14 18.66
CA HIS A 194 -12.53 0.78 18.20
C HIS A 194 -12.88 0.54 16.72
N LYS A 195 -13.37 1.56 16.02
CA LYS A 195 -13.85 1.45 14.64
C LYS A 195 -13.39 2.65 13.86
N GLU A 196 -12.59 2.40 12.85
CA GLU A 196 -11.89 3.41 12.09
C GLU A 196 -12.04 3.00 10.61
N LEU A 197 -12.36 3.98 9.77
CA LEU A 197 -12.42 3.77 8.33
C LEU A 197 -11.06 4.12 7.73
N ASN A 198 -10.77 3.59 6.54
CA ASN A 198 -9.50 3.77 5.84
C ASN A 198 -9.59 4.72 4.65
N GLY A 199 -8.44 4.98 4.00
CA GLY A 199 -8.44 5.62 2.69
C GLY A 199 -9.16 4.77 1.65
N LEU A 200 -8.74 3.50 1.54
CA LEU A 200 -9.32 2.49 0.68
C LEU A 200 -9.42 1.15 1.41
N SER A 201 -10.63 0.67 1.65
CA SER A 201 -10.87 -0.67 2.21
C SER A 201 -11.25 -1.65 1.10
N LEU A 202 -10.56 -2.79 1.02
CA LEU A 202 -10.82 -3.84 0.05
C LEU A 202 -11.22 -5.13 0.78
N ALA A 203 -12.49 -5.47 0.76
CA ALA A 203 -13.02 -6.61 1.52
C ALA A 203 -13.45 -7.72 0.57
N GLY A 204 -12.72 -8.85 0.58
CA GLY A 204 -12.98 -9.99 -0.31
C GLY A 204 -12.89 -9.61 -1.80
N VAL A 205 -12.03 -8.67 -2.17
CA VAL A 205 -11.84 -8.23 -3.58
C VAL A 205 -11.05 -9.29 -4.34
N GLY A 206 -11.49 -9.64 -5.56
CA GLY A 206 -10.86 -10.66 -6.38
C GLY A 206 -9.87 -10.13 -7.42
N LYS A 207 -9.13 -11.05 -8.03
CA LYS A 207 -7.93 -10.75 -8.82
C LYS A 207 -8.18 -10.05 -10.16
N GLN A 208 -9.43 -10.02 -10.60
CA GLN A 208 -9.82 -9.34 -11.84
C GLN A 208 -10.14 -7.86 -11.63
N THR A 209 -10.17 -7.40 -10.37
CA THR A 209 -10.29 -5.98 -10.04
C THR A 209 -8.96 -5.27 -10.36
N THR A 210 -9.01 -4.17 -11.09
CA THR A 210 -7.81 -3.42 -11.46
C THR A 210 -7.54 -2.31 -10.46
N LEU A 211 -6.39 -2.38 -9.77
CA LEU A 211 -5.90 -1.36 -8.84
C LEU A 211 -4.52 -0.90 -9.29
N GLN A 212 -4.47 0.27 -9.92
CA GLN A 212 -3.25 0.74 -10.57
C GLN A 212 -3.09 2.26 -10.47
N ASN A 213 -1.90 2.78 -10.17
CA ASN A 213 -1.66 4.23 -10.14
C ASN A 213 -2.68 4.94 -9.21
N ILE A 214 -2.64 4.56 -7.94
CA ILE A 214 -3.49 5.14 -6.90
C ILE A 214 -2.59 5.90 -5.93
N GLN A 215 -2.99 7.09 -5.54
CA GLN A 215 -2.33 7.84 -4.48
C GLN A 215 -3.32 8.06 -3.35
N ILE A 216 -2.94 7.67 -2.15
CA ILE A 216 -3.70 7.91 -0.93
C ILE A 216 -2.85 8.84 -0.06
N SER A 217 -3.45 9.94 0.41
CA SER A 217 -2.71 10.99 1.10
C SER A 217 -3.45 11.47 2.33
N PHE A 218 -2.74 11.59 3.44
CA PHE A 218 -3.29 12.07 4.70
C PHE A 218 -4.53 11.28 5.15
N SER A 219 -4.53 9.95 4.99
CA SER A 219 -5.53 9.10 5.67
C SER A 219 -5.30 9.18 7.18
N ASN A 220 -6.36 9.26 7.98
CA ASN A 220 -6.24 9.31 9.44
C ASN A 220 -6.19 7.94 10.12
N ASP A 221 -6.48 6.91 9.36
CA ASP A 221 -6.26 5.51 9.70
C ASP A 221 -5.32 4.95 8.62
N ASP A 222 -5.53 3.73 8.15
CA ASP A 222 -4.69 3.17 7.10
C ASP A 222 -4.90 3.84 5.75
N SER A 223 -3.85 3.81 4.92
CA SER A 223 -4.00 4.22 3.53
C SER A 223 -4.83 3.20 2.77
N ILE A 224 -4.46 1.93 2.85
CA ILE A 224 -5.23 0.81 2.31
C ILE A 224 -5.26 -0.33 3.33
N GLU A 225 -6.43 -0.93 3.50
CA GLU A 225 -6.58 -2.15 4.29
C GLU A 225 -7.31 -3.21 3.45
N CYS A 226 -6.74 -4.41 3.38
CA CYS A 226 -7.35 -5.55 2.69
C CYS A 226 -7.85 -6.60 3.70
N TYR A 227 -9.16 -6.85 3.68
CA TYR A 227 -9.80 -7.91 4.46
C TYR A 227 -10.03 -9.13 3.58
N GLY A 228 -9.06 -10.04 3.57
CA GLY A 228 -9.07 -11.20 2.69
C GLY A 228 -9.01 -10.84 1.20
N GLY A 229 -9.46 -11.75 0.35
CA GLY A 229 -9.49 -11.58 -1.11
C GLY A 229 -8.16 -11.91 -1.81
N ASN A 230 -8.16 -11.73 -3.13
CA ASN A 230 -7.03 -11.93 -4.03
C ASN A 230 -6.75 -10.62 -4.74
N VAL A 231 -5.86 -9.81 -4.18
CA VAL A 231 -5.70 -8.41 -4.59
C VAL A 231 -4.37 -8.23 -5.31
N LYS A 232 -4.42 -7.63 -6.50
CA LYS A 232 -3.24 -7.23 -7.26
C LYS A 232 -3.13 -5.71 -7.34
N ILE A 233 -2.01 -5.17 -6.86
CA ILE A 233 -1.78 -3.73 -6.73
C ILE A 233 -0.50 -3.37 -7.49
N ASN A 234 -0.58 -2.36 -8.35
CA ASN A 234 0.59 -1.81 -9.04
C ASN A 234 0.63 -0.28 -8.88
N ASN A 235 1.80 0.30 -8.62
CA ASN A 235 1.96 1.75 -8.58
C ASN A 235 1.05 2.44 -7.54
N LEU A 236 1.02 1.94 -6.30
CA LEU A 236 0.31 2.56 -5.18
C LEU A 236 1.26 3.47 -4.40
N ILE A 237 0.76 4.64 -4.01
CA ILE A 237 1.47 5.62 -3.19
C ILE A 237 0.66 5.85 -1.92
N SER A 238 1.24 5.57 -0.77
CA SER A 238 0.78 6.09 0.52
C SER A 238 1.64 7.30 0.89
N TYR A 239 1.00 8.42 1.23
CA TYR A 239 1.68 9.66 1.59
C TYR A 239 1.11 10.26 2.87
N ARG A 240 1.92 10.25 3.93
CA ARG A 240 1.58 10.83 5.25
C ARG A 240 0.28 10.30 5.85
N THR A 241 0.07 9.00 5.72
CA THR A 241 -0.92 8.24 6.47
C THR A 241 -0.63 8.34 7.97
N THR A 242 -1.68 8.45 8.78
CA THR A 242 -1.55 8.52 10.23
C THR A 242 -1.22 7.15 10.78
N ASP A 243 -1.98 6.10 10.48
CA ASP A 243 -1.65 4.74 10.91
C ASP A 243 -0.87 3.97 9.83
N ASP A 244 -1.29 2.78 9.39
CA ASP A 244 -0.46 1.93 8.54
C ASP A 244 -0.61 2.21 7.04
N ASP A 245 0.50 2.22 6.31
CA ASP A 245 0.46 2.55 4.88
C ASP A 245 -0.26 1.46 4.07
N PHE A 246 0.00 0.19 4.41
CA PHE A 246 -0.62 -0.98 3.81
C PHE A 246 -0.86 -2.05 4.89
N ASP A 247 -2.13 -2.26 5.25
CA ASP A 247 -2.56 -3.30 6.19
C ASP A 247 -3.26 -4.46 5.43
N PHE A 248 -2.93 -5.68 5.84
CA PHE A 248 -3.42 -6.90 5.25
C PHE A 248 -3.83 -7.88 6.35
N THR A 249 -5.12 -8.21 6.35
CA THR A 249 -5.71 -9.11 7.34
C THR A 249 -6.61 -10.17 6.68
N GLN A 250 -7.14 -11.06 7.51
CA GLN A 250 -8.23 -11.98 7.18
C GLN A 250 -7.99 -12.88 5.96
N GLY A 251 -6.74 -13.33 5.79
CA GLY A 251 -6.38 -14.28 4.74
C GLY A 251 -6.11 -13.62 3.40
N ALA A 252 -5.80 -12.32 3.38
CA ALA A 252 -5.58 -11.57 2.15
C ALA A 252 -4.41 -12.17 1.34
N GLN A 253 -4.65 -12.39 0.05
CA GLN A 253 -3.65 -12.88 -0.89
C GLN A 253 -3.21 -11.71 -1.77
N ILE A 254 -2.06 -11.11 -1.45
CA ILE A 254 -1.60 -9.85 -2.04
C ILE A 254 -0.48 -10.09 -3.05
N GLU A 255 -0.62 -9.53 -4.25
CA GLU A 255 0.45 -9.33 -5.22
C GLU A 255 0.68 -7.83 -5.40
N MET A 256 1.78 -7.30 -4.86
CA MET A 256 2.09 -5.87 -4.87
C MET A 256 3.39 -5.59 -5.62
N ASN A 257 3.37 -4.64 -6.55
CA ASN A 257 4.56 -4.25 -7.31
C ASN A 257 4.70 -2.75 -7.50
N ASN A 258 5.93 -2.24 -7.39
CA ASN A 258 6.29 -0.85 -7.69
C ASN A 258 5.49 0.16 -6.84
N CYS A 259 5.40 -0.07 -5.54
CA CYS A 259 4.61 0.75 -4.61
C CYS A 259 5.50 1.46 -3.59
N ILE A 260 5.01 2.57 -3.02
CA ILE A 260 5.79 3.40 -2.10
C ILE A 260 4.96 3.91 -0.92
N ALA A 261 5.56 3.85 0.27
CA ALA A 261 5.10 4.52 1.47
C ALA A 261 6.06 5.67 1.82
N ILE A 262 5.50 6.89 1.92
CA ILE A 262 6.24 8.11 2.26
C ILE A 262 5.71 8.63 3.60
N ARG A 263 6.41 8.26 4.67
CA ARG A 263 6.03 8.60 6.04
C ARG A 263 6.71 9.87 6.56
N HIS A 264 6.06 10.46 7.55
CA HIS A 264 6.60 11.58 8.33
C HIS A 264 6.35 11.29 9.82
N PRO A 265 7.31 11.50 10.73
CA PRO A 265 7.16 11.11 12.15
C PRO A 265 5.95 11.73 12.86
N PHE A 266 5.63 13.00 12.56
CA PHE A 266 4.43 13.70 13.06
C PHE A 266 3.10 13.33 12.36
N SER A 267 3.10 12.31 11.52
CA SER A 267 1.90 11.66 10.97
C SER A 267 1.95 10.21 11.45
N SER A 268 1.59 10.01 12.73
CA SER A 268 1.64 8.73 13.45
C SER A 268 0.47 8.65 14.44
N ASP A 269 -0.04 7.44 14.65
CA ASP A 269 -0.95 7.09 15.73
C ASP A 269 -0.20 6.59 16.98
N ALA A 270 -0.90 6.51 18.11
CA ALA A 270 -0.36 5.99 19.37
C ALA A 270 -0.21 4.46 19.37
N SER A 271 -0.99 3.74 18.54
CA SER A 271 -0.90 2.29 18.29
C SER A 271 0.46 1.85 17.74
N GLY A 272 1.14 2.77 17.03
CA GLY A 272 2.42 2.56 16.39
C GLY A 272 2.27 2.31 14.90
N SER A 273 2.77 3.26 14.11
CA SER A 273 2.45 3.32 12.68
C SER A 273 3.63 2.94 11.79
N ARG A 274 3.32 2.19 10.74
CA ARG A 274 4.22 1.32 9.98
C ARG A 274 3.91 1.43 8.49
N CYS A 275 4.80 0.84 7.68
CA CYS A 275 4.51 0.70 6.26
C CYS A 275 3.70 -0.56 5.96
N PHE A 276 4.11 -1.70 6.50
CA PHE A 276 3.33 -2.94 6.43
C PHE A 276 2.91 -3.36 7.84
N GLU A 277 1.61 -3.54 8.04
CA GLU A 277 1.07 -4.45 9.05
C GLU A 277 0.50 -5.67 8.33
N ILE A 278 0.87 -6.86 8.83
CA ILE A 278 0.46 -8.12 8.22
C ILE A 278 -0.01 -9.03 9.34
N ASP A 279 -1.28 -9.37 9.33
CA ASP A 279 -1.85 -10.38 10.20
C ASP A 279 -2.84 -11.28 9.45
N SER A 280 -3.17 -12.43 10.05
CA SER A 280 -4.15 -13.34 9.45
C SER A 280 -5.53 -13.19 10.07
N PHE A 281 -5.67 -12.46 11.17
CA PHE A 281 -6.91 -12.34 11.92
C PHE A 281 -6.79 -11.22 12.94
N ASP A 282 -7.91 -10.53 13.18
CA ASP A 282 -8.08 -9.58 14.28
C ASP A 282 -8.03 -10.30 15.63
N LYS A 283 -8.66 -11.47 15.72
CA LYS A 283 -8.74 -12.32 16.90
C LYS A 283 -8.68 -13.78 16.49
N ILE A 284 -7.95 -14.60 17.25
CA ILE A 284 -7.75 -16.02 16.92
C ILE A 284 -9.09 -16.79 16.91
N GLU A 285 -10.08 -16.35 17.69
CA GLU A 285 -11.42 -16.94 17.73
C GLU A 285 -12.22 -16.70 16.45
N ASN A 286 -11.87 -15.68 15.67
CA ASN A 286 -12.51 -15.34 14.40
C ASN A 286 -11.84 -16.05 13.21
N TYR A 287 -10.73 -16.75 13.41
CA TYR A 287 -9.94 -17.38 12.36
C TYR A 287 -10.49 -18.78 12.01
N ASP A 288 -10.72 -19.03 10.72
CA ASP A 288 -11.01 -20.36 10.19
C ASP A 288 -9.70 -21.08 9.82
N PRO A 289 -9.31 -22.15 10.54
CA PRO A 289 -8.04 -22.85 10.34
C PRO A 289 -7.94 -23.59 9.00
N ASP A 290 -9.06 -23.86 8.33
CA ASP A 290 -9.09 -24.54 7.03
C ASP A 290 -8.89 -23.58 5.86
N LYS A 291 -8.83 -22.27 6.12
CA LYS A 291 -8.65 -21.22 5.11
C LYS A 291 -7.20 -20.76 5.06
N LYS A 292 -6.88 -20.06 3.95
CA LYS A 292 -5.52 -19.57 3.71
C LYS A 292 -5.15 -18.48 4.73
N LEU A 293 -3.89 -18.49 5.14
CA LEU A 293 -3.26 -17.39 5.87
C LEU A 293 -3.10 -16.16 4.98
N THR A 294 -3.01 -14.97 5.56
CA THR A 294 -2.59 -13.78 4.84
C THR A 294 -1.20 -13.99 4.25
N SER A 295 -1.07 -13.76 2.95
CA SER A 295 0.14 -13.96 2.17
C SER A 295 0.43 -12.73 1.33
N VAL A 296 1.56 -12.09 1.59
CA VAL A 296 2.01 -10.89 0.87
C VAL A 296 3.18 -11.22 -0.03
N GLN A 297 2.97 -11.15 -1.34
CA GLN A 297 4.01 -11.25 -2.37
C GLN A 297 4.29 -9.83 -2.89
N ALA A 298 5.34 -9.20 -2.36
CA ALA A 298 5.67 -7.81 -2.63
C ALA A 298 7.04 -7.69 -3.33
N SER A 299 7.11 -6.87 -4.37
CA SER A 299 8.36 -6.61 -5.11
C SER A 299 8.48 -5.14 -5.49
N ASN A 300 9.70 -4.61 -5.53
CA ASN A 300 9.96 -3.23 -5.93
C ASN A 300 9.21 -2.22 -5.03
N ILE A 301 9.30 -2.41 -3.71
CA ILE A 301 8.66 -1.55 -2.72
C ILE A 301 9.68 -0.55 -2.18
N THR A 302 9.31 0.72 -2.08
CA THR A 302 10.08 1.72 -1.33
C THR A 302 9.31 2.11 -0.08
N MET A 303 9.93 1.98 1.08
CA MET A 303 9.40 2.48 2.36
C MET A 303 10.38 3.53 2.86
N VAL A 304 9.91 4.75 3.09
CA VAL A 304 10.77 5.85 3.52
C VAL A 304 10.11 6.67 4.63
N ASN A 305 10.88 6.93 5.68
CA ASN A 305 10.58 8.00 6.63
C ASN A 305 11.48 9.19 6.33
N LEU A 306 10.89 10.37 6.13
CA LEU A 306 11.61 11.53 5.60
C LEU A 306 12.46 12.28 6.62
N GLU A 307 12.13 12.13 7.90
CA GLU A 307 12.79 12.86 8.99
C GLU A 307 13.27 11.88 10.04
N GLU A 308 14.51 12.08 10.50
CA GLU A 308 14.97 11.43 11.71
C GLU A 308 14.18 12.00 12.90
N ASN A 309 13.78 11.13 13.82
CA ASN A 309 13.04 11.56 15.00
C ASN A 309 13.57 10.87 16.25
N ASN A 310 14.15 11.67 17.15
CA ASN A 310 14.63 11.21 18.45
C ASN A 310 13.53 11.17 19.53
N GLN A 311 12.27 11.44 19.18
CA GLN A 311 11.13 11.40 20.10
C GLN A 311 10.43 10.04 20.13
N GLY A 312 10.94 9.05 19.38
CA GLY A 312 10.41 7.68 19.38
C GLY A 312 9.11 7.51 18.58
N LEU A 313 8.78 8.49 17.73
CA LEU A 313 7.62 8.45 16.83
C LEU A 313 7.84 7.58 15.59
N VAL A 314 9.10 7.32 15.26
CA VAL A 314 9.47 6.39 14.19
C VAL A 314 9.55 4.98 14.75
N LYS A 315 8.74 4.08 14.20
CA LYS A 315 8.65 2.66 14.58
C LYS A 315 9.28 1.76 13.52
N GLU A 316 8.98 0.47 13.60
CA GLU A 316 9.28 -0.52 12.56
C GLU A 316 8.69 -0.15 11.20
N ALA A 317 9.37 -0.53 10.11
CA ALA A 317 8.79 -0.39 8.77
C ALA A 317 7.75 -1.48 8.50
N ILE A 318 8.04 -2.71 8.94
CA ILE A 318 7.23 -3.90 8.69
C ILE A 318 6.97 -4.57 10.02
N HIS A 319 5.71 -4.80 10.35
CA HIS A 319 5.29 -5.67 11.44
C HIS A 319 4.56 -6.88 10.87
N ILE A 320 5.01 -8.07 11.26
CA ILE A 320 4.37 -9.32 10.89
C ILE A 320 3.88 -10.05 12.13
N LYS A 321 2.59 -10.43 12.13
CA LYS A 321 2.00 -11.23 13.19
C LYS A 321 2.12 -12.72 12.93
N GLU A 322 1.83 -13.52 13.95
CA GLU A 322 1.80 -14.97 13.84
C GLU A 322 0.90 -15.44 12.69
N LYS A 323 1.24 -16.61 12.13
CA LYS A 323 0.48 -17.24 11.05
C LYS A 323 0.31 -16.34 9.81
N THR A 324 1.36 -15.66 9.38
CA THR A 324 1.40 -14.90 8.12
C THR A 324 2.49 -15.41 7.20
N ILE A 325 2.42 -15.04 5.92
CA ILE A 325 3.44 -15.32 4.91
C ILE A 325 3.87 -14.00 4.29
N LEU A 326 5.17 -13.70 4.31
CA LEU A 326 5.75 -12.52 3.67
C LEU A 326 6.84 -12.94 2.69
N ASN A 327 6.74 -12.44 1.46
CA ASN A 327 7.81 -12.49 0.48
C ASN A 327 8.08 -11.09 -0.04
N LEU A 328 9.21 -10.51 0.35
CA LEU A 328 9.63 -9.17 -0.04
C LEU A 328 10.91 -9.23 -0.88
N LYS A 329 10.85 -8.71 -2.11
CA LYS A 329 11.98 -8.71 -3.04
C LYS A 329 12.30 -7.34 -3.62
N ASN A 330 13.55 -7.13 -4.01
CA ASN A 330 14.01 -5.95 -4.76
C ASN A 330 13.51 -4.64 -4.14
N SER A 331 13.64 -4.46 -2.82
CA SER A 331 12.96 -3.39 -2.10
C SER A 331 13.91 -2.50 -1.31
N VAL A 332 13.44 -1.31 -0.95
CA VAL A 332 14.17 -0.32 -0.15
C VAL A 332 13.37 -0.03 1.10
N VAL A 333 14.02 -0.02 2.25
CA VAL A 333 13.50 0.51 3.50
C VAL A 333 14.48 1.53 4.05
N SER A 334 14.03 2.76 4.32
CA SER A 334 14.89 3.86 4.74
C SER A 334 14.31 4.67 5.91
N GLY A 335 15.09 4.82 6.98
CA GLY A 335 14.77 5.76 8.07
C GLY A 335 13.80 5.24 9.14
N PHE A 336 13.81 3.95 9.44
CA PHE A 336 12.93 3.34 10.46
C PHE A 336 13.70 2.99 11.74
N ALA A 337 12.98 2.60 12.79
CA ALA A 337 13.63 2.01 13.97
C ALA A 337 14.19 0.62 13.58
N PRO A 338 13.50 -0.52 13.76
CA PRO A 338 13.90 -1.71 13.03
C PRO A 338 13.32 -1.73 11.61
N PHE A 339 14.00 -2.41 10.70
CA PHE A 339 13.47 -2.71 9.38
C PHE A 339 12.24 -3.64 9.45
N LEU A 340 12.29 -4.68 10.29
CA LEU A 340 11.21 -5.64 10.46
C LEU A 340 11.08 -6.06 11.92
N LEU A 341 9.84 -6.04 12.43
CA LEU A 341 9.45 -6.56 13.74
C LEU A 341 8.56 -7.80 13.56
N MET A 342 8.89 -8.86 14.28
CA MET A 342 8.12 -10.10 14.37
C MET A 342 7.33 -10.10 15.68
N ASP A 343 6.04 -10.40 15.60
CA ASP A 343 5.23 -10.75 16.77
C ASP A 343 5.89 -11.88 17.57
N GLY A 344 5.87 -11.75 18.90
CA GLY A 344 6.60 -12.65 19.79
C GLY A 344 6.19 -14.12 19.68
N LYS A 345 4.97 -14.41 19.20
CA LYS A 345 4.45 -15.78 19.06
C LYS A 345 4.91 -16.48 17.79
N ILE A 346 5.51 -15.79 16.82
CA ILE A 346 6.05 -16.44 15.61
C ILE A 346 7.12 -17.47 15.98
N GLY A 347 7.94 -17.20 17.00
CA GLY A 347 9.03 -18.10 17.38
C GLY A 347 10.10 -18.25 16.29
N LEU A 348 11.11 -19.07 16.55
CA LEU A 348 12.28 -19.25 15.66
C LEU A 348 12.39 -20.66 15.05
N SER A 349 11.27 -21.40 14.97
CA SER A 349 11.29 -22.71 14.34
C SER A 349 11.56 -22.58 12.82
N PRO A 350 12.24 -23.55 12.18
CA PRO A 350 12.46 -23.50 10.74
C PRO A 350 11.16 -23.38 9.94
N GLU A 351 10.07 -24.01 10.40
CA GLU A 351 8.75 -23.91 9.78
C GLU A 351 8.25 -22.46 9.76
N ASN A 352 8.32 -21.75 10.88
CA ASN A 352 7.84 -20.38 10.98
C ASN A 352 8.72 -19.40 10.21
N LEU A 353 10.04 -19.56 10.31
CA LEU A 353 11.00 -18.73 9.56
C LEU A 353 10.88 -18.94 8.05
N SER A 354 10.51 -20.13 7.58
CA SER A 354 10.31 -20.40 6.15
C SER A 354 9.15 -19.63 5.50
N LYS A 355 8.22 -19.08 6.32
CA LYS A 355 7.10 -18.25 5.86
C LYS A 355 7.54 -16.80 5.55
N ILE A 356 8.78 -16.45 5.87
CA ILE A 356 9.36 -15.12 5.66
C ILE A 356 10.51 -15.25 4.66
N THR A 357 10.32 -14.68 3.47
CA THR A 357 11.34 -14.60 2.42
C THR A 357 11.71 -13.15 2.19
N LEU A 358 12.98 -12.81 2.38
CA LEU A 358 13.53 -11.48 2.15
C LEU A 358 14.66 -11.62 1.12
N LYS A 359 14.61 -10.87 0.02
CA LYS A 359 15.64 -10.96 -1.02
C LYS A 359 15.94 -9.61 -1.67
N ASP A 360 17.21 -9.32 -1.89
CA ASP A 360 17.64 -8.13 -2.64
C ASP A 360 17.06 -6.83 -2.02
N ILE A 361 17.28 -6.64 -0.72
CA ILE A 361 16.74 -5.50 0.04
C ILE A 361 17.86 -4.51 0.38
N ASN A 362 17.57 -3.21 0.30
CA ASN A 362 18.40 -2.18 0.91
C ASN A 362 17.73 -1.64 2.17
N VAL A 363 18.41 -1.81 3.30
CA VAL A 363 18.00 -1.28 4.60
C VAL A 363 18.92 -0.09 4.91
N ASN A 364 18.42 1.12 4.69
CA ASN A 364 19.16 2.35 4.85
C ASN A 364 18.72 3.09 6.11
N ASN A 365 19.65 3.67 6.88
CA ASN A 365 19.34 4.52 8.05
C ASN A 365 18.29 3.89 9.01
N CYS A 366 18.31 2.57 9.18
CA CYS A 366 17.49 1.90 10.19
C CYS A 366 18.35 1.63 11.44
N THR A 367 17.81 1.88 12.63
CA THR A 367 18.53 1.65 13.89
C THR A 367 18.58 0.17 14.29
N GLY A 368 17.69 -0.65 13.74
CA GLY A 368 17.64 -2.09 13.89
C GLY A 368 17.41 -2.82 12.57
N ALA A 369 17.79 -4.10 12.53
CA ALA A 369 17.55 -4.98 11.40
C ALA A 369 16.22 -5.73 11.57
N ILE A 370 16.27 -7.05 11.74
CA ILE A 370 15.13 -7.90 12.08
C ILE A 370 15.10 -8.09 13.59
N MET A 371 13.95 -7.83 14.20
CA MET A 371 13.71 -7.95 15.63
C MET A 371 12.43 -8.73 15.91
N SER A 372 12.30 -9.20 17.14
CA SER A 372 11.12 -9.86 17.68
C SER A 372 10.69 -9.13 18.95
N GLU A 373 9.37 -9.07 19.17
CA GLU A 373 8.79 -8.60 20.44
C GLU A 373 9.24 -9.47 21.62
N GLU A 374 9.37 -10.79 21.39
CA GLU A 374 10.00 -11.70 22.35
C GLU A 374 11.52 -11.45 22.39
N GLN A 375 11.94 -10.67 23.38
CA GLN A 375 13.30 -10.14 23.48
C GLN A 375 14.38 -11.23 23.54
N SER A 376 14.06 -12.40 24.08
CA SER A 376 15.01 -13.52 24.14
C SER A 376 15.43 -14.04 22.76
N PHE A 377 14.66 -13.77 21.71
CA PHE A 377 14.95 -14.17 20.32
C PHE A 377 15.93 -13.24 19.60
N ASN A 378 16.05 -11.98 20.02
CA ASN A 378 16.83 -10.96 19.30
C ASN A 378 18.32 -11.28 19.19
N SER A 379 18.89 -11.97 20.19
CA SER A 379 20.29 -12.44 20.13
C SER A 379 20.55 -13.43 18.99
N LYS A 380 19.54 -14.22 18.60
CA LYS A 380 19.61 -15.23 17.53
C LYS A 380 19.27 -14.64 16.17
N LEU A 381 18.28 -13.74 16.11
CA LEU A 381 17.86 -13.07 14.89
C LEU A 381 18.96 -12.22 14.24
N LYS A 382 19.97 -11.79 15.01
CA LYS A 382 21.15 -11.10 14.46
C LYS A 382 21.84 -11.87 13.32
N TYR A 383 21.71 -13.19 13.28
CA TYR A 383 22.33 -14.05 12.27
C TYR A 383 21.33 -14.59 11.24
N TRP A 384 20.07 -14.17 11.29
CA TRP A 384 19.01 -14.72 10.43
C TRP A 384 18.17 -13.61 9.78
N PRO A 385 17.86 -13.73 8.47
CA PRO A 385 18.51 -14.63 7.53
C PRO A 385 20.00 -14.23 7.37
N ASP A 386 20.84 -15.07 6.77
CA ASP A 386 22.20 -14.61 6.40
C ASP A 386 22.06 -13.47 5.38
N PRO A 387 22.36 -12.21 5.74
CA PRO A 387 22.06 -11.06 4.89
C PRO A 387 22.78 -11.13 3.54
N ALA A 388 24.01 -11.64 3.52
CA ALA A 388 24.82 -11.75 2.32
C ALA A 388 24.20 -12.73 1.31
N SER A 389 23.80 -13.92 1.76
CA SER A 389 23.14 -14.91 0.90
C SER A 389 21.81 -14.43 0.32
N MET A 390 21.12 -13.53 1.04
CA MET A 390 19.81 -13.00 0.65
C MET A 390 19.90 -11.66 -0.11
N GLY A 391 21.09 -11.08 -0.30
CA GLY A 391 21.25 -9.79 -0.97
C GLY A 391 20.69 -8.60 -0.17
N ILE A 392 20.64 -8.73 1.16
CA ILE A 392 20.26 -7.66 2.08
C ILE A 392 21.50 -6.82 2.40
N GLU A 393 21.46 -5.54 2.05
CA GLU A 393 22.54 -4.59 2.31
C GLU A 393 22.08 -3.54 3.32
N PHE A 394 22.90 -3.30 4.33
CA PHE A 394 22.68 -2.25 5.33
C PHE A 394 23.55 -1.04 5.02
N THR A 395 22.95 0.15 4.97
CA THR A 395 23.65 1.41 4.69
C THR A 395 23.22 2.53 5.63
N THR A 396 24.03 3.58 5.73
CA THR A 396 23.74 4.77 6.53
C THR A 396 23.83 6.05 5.69
N ILE A 397 23.35 5.98 4.45
CA ILE A 397 23.45 7.08 3.49
C ILE A 397 22.32 8.08 3.78
N PRO A 398 22.60 9.39 3.85
CA PRO A 398 21.55 10.40 4.02
C PRO A 398 20.45 10.23 2.97
N THR A 399 19.18 10.34 3.37
CA THR A 399 18.02 10.12 2.49
C THR A 399 18.09 10.96 1.20
N THR A 400 18.57 12.20 1.28
CA THR A 400 18.79 13.12 0.14
C THR A 400 19.87 12.65 -0.85
N GLU A 401 20.83 11.86 -0.38
CA GLU A 401 21.90 11.26 -1.18
C GLU A 401 21.53 9.86 -1.69
N PHE A 402 20.62 9.17 -1.01
CA PHE A 402 20.18 7.82 -1.36
C PHE A 402 19.16 7.81 -2.52
N PHE A 403 18.24 8.77 -2.55
CA PHE A 403 17.20 8.88 -3.59
C PHE A 403 17.48 10.00 -4.59
N ILE A 404 16.90 9.90 -5.79
CA ILE A 404 17.07 10.89 -6.87
C ILE A 404 16.66 12.31 -6.41
N ALA A 405 15.45 12.47 -5.86
CA ALA A 405 14.95 13.74 -5.36
C ALA A 405 13.93 13.55 -4.23
N THR A 406 14.29 13.89 -2.99
CA THR A 406 13.42 13.66 -1.81
C THR A 406 12.52 14.85 -1.45
N GLN A 407 12.66 15.97 -2.16
CA GLN A 407 11.91 17.19 -1.88
C GLN A 407 10.46 17.02 -2.31
N VAL A 408 9.60 16.62 -1.37
CA VAL A 408 8.20 16.23 -1.60
C VAL A 408 7.37 17.35 -2.25
N LYS A 409 7.69 18.61 -1.95
CA LYS A 409 7.02 19.77 -2.57
C LYS A 409 7.49 20.04 -4.01
N ASN A 410 8.55 19.41 -4.50
CA ASN A 410 9.18 19.74 -5.78
C ASN A 410 9.37 18.50 -6.66
N ASN A 411 8.28 17.81 -7.01
CA ASN A 411 8.28 16.61 -7.85
C ASN A 411 9.21 15.50 -7.31
N PRO A 412 8.86 14.86 -6.19
CA PRO A 412 9.71 13.86 -5.57
C PRO A 412 9.94 12.65 -6.47
N ASP A 413 11.12 12.07 -6.36
CA ASP A 413 11.59 10.89 -7.05
C ASP A 413 12.38 10.01 -6.09
N PHE A 414 11.69 9.00 -5.55
CA PHE A 414 12.22 8.05 -4.58
C PHE A 414 12.75 6.77 -5.24
N ARG A 415 13.08 6.82 -6.54
CA ARG A 415 13.95 5.80 -7.12
C ARG A 415 15.33 5.93 -6.50
N LYS A 416 15.95 4.79 -6.17
CA LYS A 416 17.31 4.75 -5.62
C LYS A 416 18.30 5.32 -6.63
N LYS A 417 19.28 6.11 -6.17
CA LYS A 417 20.42 6.51 -6.98
C LYS A 417 21.34 5.30 -7.19
N GLU A 418 21.61 4.97 -8.44
CA GLU A 418 22.64 3.98 -8.76
C GLU A 418 24.01 4.55 -8.42
N THR A 419 24.78 3.85 -7.58
CA THR A 419 26.16 4.21 -7.28
C THR A 419 26.97 3.98 -8.55
N LYS A 420 27.56 5.04 -9.13
CA LYS A 420 28.54 4.88 -10.21
C LYS A 420 29.71 4.08 -9.65
N ILE A 421 29.88 2.83 -10.07
CA ILE A 421 31.13 2.11 -9.89
C ILE A 421 32.16 2.84 -10.76
N VAL A 422 32.94 3.74 -10.15
CA VAL A 422 34.14 4.27 -10.79
C VAL A 422 35.16 3.14 -10.76
N VAL A 423 35.21 2.37 -11.84
CA VAL A 423 36.33 1.44 -12.06
C VAL A 423 37.56 2.32 -12.26
N SER A 424 38.40 2.47 -11.23
CA SER A 424 39.74 3.02 -11.42
C SER A 424 40.52 2.01 -12.23
N THR A 425 40.72 2.29 -13.52
CA THR A 425 41.73 1.61 -14.31
C THR A 425 43.09 2.08 -13.79
N ASN A 426 43.72 1.28 -12.92
CA ASN A 426 45.14 1.41 -12.62
C ASN A 426 45.98 0.80 -13.75
#